data_AF-Q1YYF3-F1
#
_entry.id   AF-Q1YYF3-F1
#
_cell.length_a   1.000
_cell.length_b   1.000
_cell.length_c   1.000
_cell.angle_alpha   90.00
_cell.angle_beta   90.00
_cell.angle_gamma   90.00
#
_symmetry.space_group_name_H-M   'P 1'
#
loop_
_entity.id
_entity.type
_entity.pdbx_description
1 polymer ?
#
loop_
_entity_poly.entity_id
_entity_poly.type
_entity_poly.pdbx_seq_one_letter_code
_entity_poly.pdbx_strand_id
1 'polypeptide(L)'
;MAAHPDKTGFYPLSDGKEAYFMRLAMIYSAEKSVDIQYYIYRDDSTSSLMTWYLYQAAERGVRVRILLDDMQARNDAALAKLADHPNVELRLFNPFENRSMRAVGFIGDFNRLNRRMHNKAIIADGAFAIIGGRNIGDEYFSANNNVEFGDMDLFLLGKVIPDIALQFDVYWNSEPATPVEHLVDNINPVTEADLEAWKESKLIYLTRSDYAKSLKELPVIQQLLEHSLPLYWSDAKLSYDSPNKVDTDNPTNQSNDGLLLHKISAVLKQTEKSLLIISPYFVPTEDGAKALAEAARQGIDITVITNSLASNDVFSVHGWYAKRRKILLDSGVKLYEVKVERELDKKHSWLGSSRTSLHAKVFIIDQYKTFVGSYNFDPRSAYLNTEMGVFVDSPQFAEQTEQAISSALKRTTYRLKLDNDGDIAWVDDVTGKQYDTEPDTSIWLRFGAWFSGLLPIEKHL
;
A
#
# COMPACT_ATOMS: atom_id res chain seq x y z
N MET A 1 6.57 24.01 -10.97
CA MET A 1 6.88 23.36 -12.26
C MET A 1 7.79 24.20 -13.13
N ALA A 2 7.44 25.44 -13.51
CA ALA A 2 8.31 26.27 -14.37
C ALA A 2 9.74 26.48 -13.82
N ALA A 3 9.90 26.57 -12.50
CA ALA A 3 11.21 26.67 -11.84
C ALA A 3 12.01 25.34 -11.80
N HIS A 4 11.36 24.21 -12.10
CA HIS A 4 11.93 22.86 -11.97
C HIS A 4 11.49 21.95 -13.14
N PRO A 5 11.78 22.33 -14.42
CA PRO A 5 11.21 21.67 -15.59
C PRO A 5 11.61 20.19 -15.72
N ASP A 6 12.80 19.82 -15.25
CA ASP A 6 13.37 18.46 -15.38
C ASP A 6 13.31 17.65 -14.09
N LYS A 7 12.49 18.07 -13.11
CA LYS A 7 12.36 17.40 -11.81
C LYS A 7 10.93 16.95 -11.55
N THR A 8 10.80 16.03 -10.62
CA THR A 8 9.53 15.62 -10.05
C THR A 8 9.31 16.39 -8.76
N GLY A 9 8.16 17.06 -8.68
CA GLY A 9 7.66 17.62 -7.44
C GLY A 9 6.87 16.55 -6.70
N PHE A 10 7.11 16.36 -5.40
CA PHE A 10 6.34 15.41 -4.61
C PHE A 10 6.04 15.89 -3.19
N TYR A 11 4.94 15.40 -2.64
CA TYR A 11 4.48 15.65 -1.28
C TYR A 11 4.08 14.33 -0.61
N PRO A 12 4.68 13.96 0.54
CA PRO A 12 4.34 12.74 1.26
C PRO A 12 2.97 12.85 1.93
N LEU A 13 2.16 11.82 1.78
CA LEU A 13 0.83 11.68 2.37
C LEU A 13 0.85 10.55 3.39
N SER A 14 1.29 10.87 4.60
CA SER A 14 1.38 9.89 5.71
C SER A 14 0.07 9.83 6.52
N ASP A 15 -0.66 10.93 6.62
CA ASP A 15 -1.96 10.99 7.31
C ASP A 15 -3.09 10.43 6.44
N GLY A 16 -3.93 9.56 7.01
CA GLY A 16 -5.01 8.90 6.27
C GLY A 16 -6.09 9.86 5.77
N LYS A 17 -6.42 10.90 6.54
CA LYS A 17 -7.46 11.88 6.17
C LYS A 17 -6.95 12.82 5.08
N GLU A 18 -5.71 13.28 5.20
CA GLU A 18 -5.03 14.07 4.18
C GLU A 18 -4.91 13.29 2.86
N ALA A 19 -4.47 12.03 2.94
CA ALA A 19 -4.35 11.14 1.79
C ALA A 19 -5.70 10.92 1.08
N TYR A 20 -6.80 10.82 1.82
CA TYR A 20 -8.14 10.69 1.26
C TYR A 20 -8.64 12.01 0.65
N PHE A 21 -8.48 13.12 1.37
CA PHE A 21 -8.87 14.44 0.90
C PHE A 21 -8.16 14.79 -0.43
N MET A 22 -6.85 14.56 -0.52
CA MET A 22 -6.08 14.82 -1.74
C MET A 22 -6.60 14.04 -2.95
N ARG A 23 -7.03 12.77 -2.76
CA ARG A 23 -7.67 11.98 -3.82
C ARG A 23 -9.00 12.59 -4.26
N LEU A 24 -9.85 12.98 -3.31
CA LEU A 24 -11.13 13.63 -3.62
C LEU A 24 -10.92 14.97 -4.34
N ALA A 25 -9.93 15.76 -3.89
CA ALA A 25 -9.57 17.03 -4.51
C ALA A 25 -9.11 16.84 -5.96
N MET A 26 -8.24 15.86 -6.23
CA MET A 26 -7.81 15.51 -7.59
C MET A 26 -8.98 15.10 -8.49
N ILE A 27 -9.89 14.26 -8.01
CA ILE A 27 -11.08 13.83 -8.79
C ILE A 27 -12.02 15.02 -9.03
N TYR A 28 -12.20 15.86 -8.01
CA TYR A 28 -13.08 17.03 -8.08
C TYR A 28 -12.54 18.08 -9.06
N SER A 29 -11.23 18.30 -9.09
CA SER A 29 -10.60 19.31 -9.94
C SER A 29 -10.26 18.82 -11.35
N ALA A 30 -10.36 17.51 -11.62
CA ALA A 30 -10.02 16.97 -12.92
C ALA A 30 -10.90 17.55 -14.03
N GLU A 31 -10.27 17.88 -15.16
CA GLU A 31 -10.93 18.49 -16.32
C GLU A 31 -11.01 17.58 -17.54
N LYS A 32 -10.11 16.59 -17.67
CA LYS A 32 -9.95 15.76 -18.86
C LYS A 32 -10.07 14.27 -18.56
N SER A 33 -9.33 13.79 -17.56
CA SER A 33 -9.32 12.36 -17.25
C SER A 33 -8.99 12.04 -15.81
N VAL A 34 -9.58 10.96 -15.31
CA VAL A 34 -9.20 10.31 -14.05
C VAL A 34 -8.99 8.83 -14.31
N ASP A 35 -7.79 8.34 -14.02
CA ASP A 35 -7.45 6.92 -14.11
C ASP A 35 -7.13 6.39 -12.70
N ILE A 36 -7.81 5.32 -12.25
CA ILE A 36 -7.56 4.69 -10.94
C ILE A 36 -7.24 3.20 -11.07
N GLN A 37 -6.23 2.76 -10.32
CA GLN A 37 -5.77 1.37 -10.26
C GLN A 37 -5.64 0.92 -8.81
N TYR A 38 -6.38 -0.10 -8.36
CA TYR A 38 -6.32 -0.57 -6.96
C TYR A 38 -6.51 -2.07 -6.78
N TYR A 39 -5.77 -2.63 -5.82
CA TYR A 39 -5.97 -4.00 -5.34
C TYR A 39 -7.27 -4.15 -4.54
N ILE A 40 -7.45 -3.31 -3.52
CA ILE A 40 -8.65 -3.30 -2.69
C ILE A 40 -9.40 -1.99 -2.88
N TYR A 41 -10.68 -2.13 -3.21
CA TYR A 41 -11.70 -1.09 -3.18
C TYR A 41 -12.89 -1.63 -2.39
N ARG A 42 -13.13 -1.10 -1.19
CA ARG A 42 -14.17 -1.57 -0.26
C ARG A 42 -15.56 -1.10 -0.69
N ASP A 43 -16.57 -1.68 -0.05
CA ASP A 43 -17.95 -1.20 -0.10
C ASP A 43 -18.30 -0.53 1.25
N ASP A 44 -17.72 0.65 1.47
CA ASP A 44 -17.82 1.41 2.72
C ASP A 44 -18.00 2.91 2.49
N SER A 45 -17.94 3.71 3.56
CA SER A 45 -18.36 5.11 3.53
C SER A 45 -17.44 6.00 2.69
N THR A 46 -16.12 5.84 2.85
CA THR A 46 -15.10 6.55 2.06
C THR A 46 -15.11 6.08 0.61
N SER A 47 -15.15 4.77 0.36
CA SER A 47 -15.21 4.22 -1.00
C SER A 47 -16.45 4.73 -1.74
N SER A 48 -17.61 4.72 -1.08
CA SER A 48 -18.88 5.17 -1.67
C SER A 48 -18.89 6.68 -1.96
N LEU A 49 -18.24 7.50 -1.13
CA LEU A 49 -18.09 8.94 -1.40
C LEU A 49 -17.11 9.20 -2.55
N MET A 50 -15.99 8.47 -2.63
CA MET A 50 -15.08 8.56 -3.78
C MET A 50 -15.76 8.16 -5.09
N THR A 51 -16.55 7.07 -5.10
CA THR A 51 -17.35 6.65 -6.26
C THR A 51 -18.31 7.75 -6.71
N TRP A 52 -18.95 8.46 -5.77
CA TRP A 52 -19.80 9.61 -6.10
C TRP A 52 -19.02 10.75 -6.76
N TYR A 53 -17.80 11.06 -6.29
CA TYR A 53 -16.96 12.09 -6.90
C TYR A 53 -16.50 11.70 -8.31
N LEU A 54 -16.22 10.42 -8.56
CA LEU A 54 -15.92 9.90 -9.89
C LEU A 54 -17.12 10.05 -10.83
N TYR A 55 -18.33 9.70 -10.37
CA TYR A 55 -19.57 9.95 -11.11
C TYR A 55 -19.72 11.43 -11.47
N GLN A 56 -19.56 12.32 -10.48
CA GLN A 56 -19.63 13.77 -10.69
C GLN A 56 -18.56 14.29 -11.66
N ALA A 57 -17.37 13.67 -11.72
CA ALA A 57 -16.37 13.99 -12.74
C ALA A 57 -16.84 13.58 -14.12
N ALA A 58 -17.39 12.37 -14.25
CA ALA A 58 -17.92 11.85 -15.49
C ALA A 58 -19.07 12.73 -16.04
N GLU A 59 -19.94 13.24 -15.17
CA GLU A 59 -21.01 14.20 -15.50
C GLU A 59 -20.46 15.54 -16.04
N ARG A 60 -19.27 15.96 -15.58
CA ARG A 60 -18.59 17.16 -16.12
C ARG A 60 -17.90 16.91 -17.47
N GLY A 61 -17.99 15.70 -18.02
CA GLY A 61 -17.33 15.31 -19.27
C GLY A 61 -15.93 14.74 -19.10
N VAL A 62 -15.48 14.49 -17.87
CA VAL A 62 -14.16 13.89 -17.59
C VAL A 62 -14.21 12.40 -17.93
N ARG A 63 -13.20 11.89 -18.67
CA ARG A 63 -13.06 10.44 -18.90
C ARG A 63 -12.59 9.74 -17.64
N VAL A 64 -13.31 8.73 -17.17
CA VAL A 64 -12.96 7.98 -15.96
C VAL A 64 -12.64 6.53 -16.33
N ARG A 65 -11.42 6.05 -16.03
CA ARG A 65 -11.04 4.64 -16.17
C ARG A 65 -10.73 4.02 -14.82
N ILE A 66 -11.35 2.88 -14.53
CA ILE A 66 -11.25 2.20 -13.24
C ILE A 66 -10.73 0.78 -13.45
N LEU A 67 -9.55 0.48 -12.92
CA LEU A 67 -8.95 -0.85 -12.98
C LEU A 67 -8.83 -1.43 -11.56
N LEU A 68 -9.53 -2.52 -11.30
CA LEU A 68 -9.59 -3.12 -9.96
C LEU A 68 -9.24 -4.60 -10.00
N ASP A 69 -8.57 -5.11 -8.98
CA ASP A 69 -8.37 -6.56 -8.83
C ASP A 69 -9.66 -7.26 -8.38
N ASP A 70 -9.97 -8.45 -8.91
CA ASP A 70 -11.21 -9.18 -8.59
C ASP A 70 -11.12 -10.08 -7.34
N MET A 71 -10.05 -10.00 -6.53
CA MET A 71 -9.91 -10.85 -5.34
C MET A 71 -11.09 -10.70 -4.36
N GLN A 72 -11.61 -9.50 -4.18
CA GLN A 72 -12.64 -9.25 -3.18
C GLN A 72 -14.02 -9.70 -3.63
N ALA A 73 -14.71 -10.45 -2.77
CA ALA A 73 -16.14 -10.68 -2.88
C ALA A 73 -16.87 -9.38 -2.51
N ARG A 74 -17.13 -8.54 -3.51
CA ARG A 74 -17.81 -7.26 -3.35
C ARG A 74 -19.17 -7.28 -4.04
N ASN A 75 -20.08 -6.43 -3.58
CA ASN A 75 -21.29 -6.14 -4.33
C ASN A 75 -20.94 -5.16 -5.46
N ASP A 76 -20.73 -5.68 -6.67
CA ASP A 76 -20.43 -4.85 -7.84
C ASP A 76 -21.56 -3.94 -8.26
N ALA A 77 -22.77 -4.06 -7.71
CA ALA A 77 -23.92 -3.30 -8.19
C ALA A 77 -23.65 -1.78 -8.23
N ALA A 78 -22.97 -1.20 -7.24
CA ALA A 78 -22.66 0.22 -7.24
C ALA A 78 -21.59 0.62 -8.28
N LEU A 79 -20.57 -0.22 -8.49
CA LEU A 79 -19.52 0.03 -9.49
C LEU A 79 -19.99 -0.28 -10.92
N ALA A 80 -20.85 -1.28 -11.08
CA ALA A 80 -21.55 -1.59 -12.33
C ALA A 80 -22.54 -0.48 -12.70
N LYS A 81 -23.26 0.10 -11.72
CA LYS A 81 -24.07 1.31 -11.91
C LYS A 81 -23.20 2.50 -12.36
N LEU A 82 -22.01 2.65 -11.79
CA LEU A 82 -21.06 3.67 -12.25
C LEU A 82 -20.59 3.42 -13.70
N ALA A 83 -20.36 2.15 -14.07
CA ALA A 83 -19.93 1.76 -15.41
C ALA A 83 -20.99 1.96 -16.50
N ASP A 84 -22.26 2.13 -16.15
CA ASP A 84 -23.34 2.48 -17.10
C ASP A 84 -23.19 3.92 -17.64
N HIS A 85 -22.42 4.78 -16.97
CA HIS A 85 -22.22 6.16 -17.39
C HIS A 85 -21.29 6.23 -18.64
N PRO A 86 -21.63 6.98 -19.70
CA PRO A 86 -20.91 6.95 -20.99
C PRO A 86 -19.44 7.39 -20.94
N ASN A 87 -19.06 8.16 -19.93
CA ASN A 87 -17.66 8.59 -19.70
C ASN A 87 -16.89 7.70 -18.71
N VAL A 88 -17.46 6.58 -18.25
CA VAL A 88 -16.81 5.64 -17.32
C VAL A 88 -16.51 4.33 -18.03
N GLU A 89 -15.28 3.84 -17.85
CA GLU A 89 -14.92 2.46 -18.19
C GLU A 89 -14.42 1.73 -16.94
N LEU A 90 -14.88 0.51 -16.71
CA LEU A 90 -14.47 -0.35 -15.59
C LEU A 90 -13.91 -1.68 -16.10
N ARG A 91 -12.68 -2.01 -15.68
CA ARG A 91 -12.04 -3.29 -15.94
C ARG A 91 -11.66 -4.00 -14.65
N LEU A 92 -11.80 -5.32 -14.64
CA LEU A 92 -11.32 -6.19 -13.59
C LEU A 92 -10.05 -6.91 -14.03
N PHE A 93 -9.03 -6.86 -13.18
CA PHE A 93 -7.75 -7.51 -13.43
C PHE A 93 -7.77 -8.95 -12.90
N ASN A 94 -7.29 -9.87 -13.73
CA ASN A 94 -7.19 -11.32 -13.49
C ASN A 94 -8.45 -11.91 -12.81
N PRO A 95 -9.65 -11.73 -13.41
CA PRO A 95 -10.92 -12.05 -12.77
C PRO A 95 -11.14 -13.56 -12.58
N PHE A 96 -12.06 -13.90 -11.69
CA PHE A 96 -12.59 -15.26 -11.60
C PHE A 96 -13.57 -15.52 -12.76
N GLU A 97 -13.41 -16.62 -13.49
CA GLU A 97 -14.33 -16.99 -14.58
C GLU A 97 -15.76 -17.17 -14.09
N ASN A 98 -15.94 -17.82 -12.93
CA ASN A 98 -17.24 -17.96 -12.28
C ASN A 98 -17.24 -17.27 -10.91
N ARG A 99 -17.79 -16.07 -10.89
CA ARG A 99 -17.80 -15.19 -9.70
C ARG A 99 -18.79 -15.65 -8.62
N SER A 100 -19.77 -16.48 -8.96
CA SER A 100 -20.71 -17.10 -7.99
C SER A 100 -20.11 -18.31 -7.27
N MET A 101 -19.14 -18.98 -7.89
CA MET A 101 -18.48 -20.18 -7.38
C MET A 101 -16.96 -19.99 -7.30
N ARG A 102 -16.50 -18.87 -6.72
CA ARG A 102 -15.07 -18.55 -6.59
C ARG A 102 -14.25 -19.68 -5.93
N ALA A 103 -14.84 -20.34 -4.92
CA ALA A 103 -14.21 -21.48 -4.25
C ALA A 103 -13.95 -22.67 -5.18
N VAL A 104 -14.83 -22.89 -6.18
CA VAL A 104 -14.66 -23.94 -7.20
C VAL A 104 -13.58 -23.55 -8.21
N GLY A 105 -13.47 -22.25 -8.55
CA GLY A 105 -12.40 -21.74 -9.41
C GLY A 105 -10.99 -22.07 -8.90
N PHE A 106 -10.79 -22.04 -7.58
CA PHE A 106 -9.50 -22.43 -6.97
C PHE A 106 -9.16 -23.93 -7.09
N ILE A 107 -10.11 -24.82 -7.37
CA ILE A 107 -9.85 -26.27 -7.49
C ILE A 107 -9.11 -26.58 -8.81
N GLY A 108 -9.35 -25.79 -9.86
CA GLY A 108 -8.72 -25.97 -11.18
C GLY A 108 -7.66 -24.92 -11.53
N ASP A 109 -7.70 -23.73 -10.92
CA ASP A 109 -6.94 -22.55 -11.37
C ASP A 109 -6.24 -21.80 -10.23
N PHE A 110 -5.83 -22.53 -9.19
CA PHE A 110 -5.19 -21.94 -8.00
C PHE A 110 -3.96 -21.10 -8.33
N ASN A 111 -3.12 -21.54 -9.29
CA ASN A 111 -1.86 -20.87 -9.59
C ASN A 111 -2.06 -19.47 -10.21
N ARG A 112 -3.04 -19.30 -11.09
CA ARG A 112 -3.38 -17.98 -11.67
C ARG A 112 -4.16 -17.14 -10.67
N LEU A 113 -5.18 -17.70 -10.02
CA LEU A 113 -6.04 -16.96 -9.09
C LEU A 113 -5.32 -16.50 -7.81
N ASN A 114 -4.19 -17.14 -7.47
CA ASN A 114 -3.34 -16.71 -6.38
C ASN A 114 -2.41 -15.54 -6.75
N ARG A 115 -2.35 -15.10 -8.02
CA ARG A 115 -1.54 -13.96 -8.49
C ARG A 115 -2.42 -12.74 -8.71
N ARG A 116 -2.14 -11.62 -8.04
CA ARG A 116 -3.03 -10.44 -8.02
C ARG A 116 -2.33 -9.14 -8.40
N MET A 117 -3.12 -8.18 -8.87
CA MET A 117 -2.65 -6.82 -9.07
C MET A 117 -2.61 -6.09 -7.72
N HIS A 118 -1.40 -5.77 -7.25
CA HIS A 118 -1.22 -5.06 -5.98
C HIS A 118 -0.83 -3.57 -6.17
N ASN A 119 -0.83 -3.11 -7.41
CA ASN A 119 -0.64 -1.71 -7.81
C ASN A 119 -1.72 -0.78 -7.23
N LYS A 120 -1.32 0.44 -6.87
CA LYS A 120 -2.17 1.49 -6.29
C LYS A 120 -1.78 2.83 -6.91
N ALA A 121 -2.66 3.38 -7.75
CA ALA A 121 -2.46 4.67 -8.37
C ALA A 121 -3.79 5.39 -8.61
N ILE A 122 -3.76 6.72 -8.50
CA ILE A 122 -4.76 7.61 -9.07
C ILE A 122 -4.04 8.68 -9.88
N ILE A 123 -4.50 8.95 -11.09
CA ILE A 123 -3.89 9.87 -12.03
C ILE A 123 -4.97 10.83 -12.50
N ALA A 124 -4.73 12.13 -12.39
CA ALA A 124 -5.64 13.17 -12.87
C ALA A 124 -4.97 13.96 -13.99
N ASP A 125 -5.69 14.07 -15.11
CA ASP A 125 -5.36 14.88 -16.30
C ASP A 125 -3.97 14.61 -16.94
N GLY A 126 -3.34 13.49 -16.60
CA GLY A 126 -1.93 13.24 -16.96
C GLY A 126 -0.96 14.27 -16.38
N ALA A 127 -1.36 14.97 -15.31
CA ALA A 127 -0.59 16.05 -14.69
C ALA A 127 -0.21 15.77 -13.22
N PHE A 128 -1.06 15.02 -12.52
CA PHE A 128 -0.89 14.68 -11.11
C PHE A 128 -1.12 13.20 -10.88
N ALA A 129 -0.39 12.63 -9.92
CA ALA A 129 -0.61 11.25 -9.50
C ALA A 129 -0.50 11.11 -7.98
N ILE A 130 -1.24 10.16 -7.40
CA ILE A 130 -0.92 9.63 -6.07
C ILE A 130 -0.63 8.14 -6.23
N ILE A 131 0.49 7.70 -5.67
CA ILE A 131 0.88 6.28 -5.59
C ILE A 131 1.33 5.95 -4.17
N GLY A 132 1.24 4.69 -3.76
CA GLY A 132 1.75 4.26 -2.46
C GLY A 132 1.19 2.94 -1.99
N GLY A 133 1.06 2.79 -0.67
CA GLY A 133 0.61 1.55 -0.04
C GLY A 133 -0.90 1.49 0.26
N ARG A 134 -1.61 2.63 0.22
CA ARG A 134 -3.03 2.68 0.63
C ARG A 134 -3.98 2.09 -0.41
N ASN A 135 -4.84 1.19 0.06
CA ASN A 135 -6.03 0.76 -0.68
C ASN A 135 -7.18 1.77 -0.45
N ILE A 136 -8.33 1.56 -1.11
CA ILE A 136 -9.53 2.36 -0.87
C ILE A 136 -10.43 1.64 0.14
N GLY A 137 -10.54 2.22 1.34
CA GLY A 137 -11.42 1.75 2.42
C GLY A 137 -11.26 2.56 3.71
N ASP A 138 -12.25 2.47 4.61
CA ASP A 138 -12.36 3.29 5.82
C ASP A 138 -11.14 3.10 6.76
N GLU A 139 -10.59 1.88 6.83
CA GLU A 139 -9.40 1.54 7.62
C GLU A 139 -8.09 2.17 7.10
N TYR A 140 -8.03 2.54 5.81
CA TYR A 140 -6.86 3.17 5.18
C TYR A 140 -6.87 4.69 5.28
N PHE A 141 -7.98 5.29 5.66
CA PHE A 141 -8.18 6.75 5.67
C PHE A 141 -8.59 7.31 7.04
N SER A 142 -8.34 6.54 8.11
CA SER A 142 -8.67 6.94 9.49
C SER A 142 -10.17 7.24 9.68
N ALA A 143 -11.03 6.56 8.92
CA ALA A 143 -12.48 6.68 8.97
C ALA A 143 -13.13 5.58 9.83
N ASN A 144 -12.36 4.56 10.22
CA ASN A 144 -12.78 3.46 11.09
C ASN A 144 -12.29 3.70 12.54
N ASN A 145 -13.11 3.35 13.53
CA ASN A 145 -12.79 3.50 14.96
C ASN A 145 -12.04 2.29 15.56
N ASN A 146 -11.90 1.18 14.82
CA ASN A 146 -11.39 -0.08 15.37
C ASN A 146 -9.96 -0.44 14.93
N VAL A 147 -9.57 -0.07 13.72
CA VAL A 147 -8.25 -0.36 13.11
C VAL A 147 -7.91 0.78 12.16
N GLU A 148 -6.69 1.31 12.29
CA GLU A 148 -6.11 2.29 11.37
C GLU A 148 -4.80 1.73 10.79
N PHE A 149 -4.58 1.91 9.49
CA PHE A 149 -3.33 1.52 8.84
C PHE A 149 -2.38 2.69 8.69
N GLY A 150 -1.21 2.61 9.35
CA GLY A 150 -0.12 3.56 9.17
C GLY A 150 0.61 3.28 7.86
N ASP A 151 0.44 4.16 6.88
CA ASP A 151 0.89 3.96 5.50
C ASP A 151 1.47 5.26 4.94
N MET A 152 2.07 5.20 3.76
CA MET A 152 2.64 6.35 3.08
C MET A 152 2.33 6.30 1.59
N ASP A 153 1.74 7.38 1.09
CA ASP A 153 1.64 7.65 -0.34
C ASP A 153 2.48 8.88 -0.71
N LEU A 154 2.71 9.07 -2.01
CA LEU A 154 3.29 10.29 -2.58
C LEU A 154 2.30 10.92 -3.54
N PHE A 155 1.93 12.17 -3.30
CA PHE A 155 1.39 13.05 -4.34
C PHE A 155 2.54 13.52 -5.22
N LEU A 156 2.39 13.42 -6.54
CA LEU A 156 3.45 13.58 -7.54
C LEU A 156 2.98 14.52 -8.65
N LEU A 157 3.92 15.30 -9.19
CA LEU A 157 3.78 16.10 -10.39
C LEU A 157 5.12 16.25 -11.14
N GLY A 158 5.06 16.66 -12.40
CA GLY A 158 6.25 16.92 -13.21
C GLY A 158 6.78 15.67 -13.91
N LYS A 159 8.11 15.50 -13.92
CA LYS A 159 8.80 14.60 -14.86
C LYS A 159 8.37 13.13 -14.81
N VAL A 160 7.98 12.59 -13.64
CA VAL A 160 7.61 11.18 -13.50
C VAL A 160 6.20 10.84 -14.01
N ILE A 161 5.34 11.84 -14.24
CA ILE A 161 3.92 11.60 -14.52
C ILE A 161 3.67 10.83 -15.83
N PRO A 162 4.36 11.10 -16.94
CA PRO A 162 4.21 10.30 -18.16
C PRO A 162 4.53 8.81 -17.95
N ASP A 163 5.51 8.47 -17.10
CA ASP A 163 5.86 7.08 -16.81
C ASP A 163 4.74 6.38 -16.03
N ILE A 164 4.09 7.09 -15.10
CA ILE A 164 2.97 6.57 -14.30
C ILE A 164 1.73 6.37 -15.18
N ALA A 165 1.42 7.34 -16.05
CA ALA A 165 0.34 7.21 -17.02
C ALA A 165 0.57 6.05 -17.99
N LEU A 166 1.80 5.89 -18.50
CA LEU A 166 2.18 4.76 -19.35
C LEU A 166 2.02 3.43 -18.62
N GLN A 167 2.44 3.34 -17.36
CA GLN A 167 2.26 2.12 -16.57
C GLN A 167 0.77 1.75 -16.43
N PHE A 168 -0.10 2.74 -16.16
CA PHE A 168 -1.55 2.50 -16.15
C PHE A 168 -2.02 1.96 -17.49
N ASP A 169 -1.64 2.59 -18.61
CA ASP A 169 -2.06 2.18 -19.95
C ASP A 169 -1.57 0.77 -20.32
N VAL A 170 -0.37 0.38 -19.90
CA VAL A 170 0.16 -0.98 -20.09
C VAL A 170 -0.74 -2.00 -19.39
N TYR A 171 -1.19 -1.73 -18.17
CA TYR A 171 -2.09 -2.62 -17.43
C TYR A 171 -3.50 -2.60 -18.01
N TRP A 172 -4.02 -1.41 -18.31
CA TRP A 172 -5.36 -1.21 -18.87
C TRP A 172 -5.57 -2.04 -20.13
N ASN A 173 -4.58 -2.08 -21.01
CA ASN A 173 -4.63 -2.77 -22.29
C ASN A 173 -4.04 -4.19 -22.26
N SER A 174 -3.71 -4.71 -21.07
CA SER A 174 -3.15 -6.06 -20.93
C SER A 174 -4.25 -7.13 -21.01
N GLU A 175 -3.88 -8.33 -21.44
CA GLU A 175 -4.78 -9.48 -21.52
C GLU A 175 -5.50 -9.81 -20.19
N PRO A 176 -4.85 -9.71 -19.00
CA PRO A 176 -5.54 -9.92 -17.73
C PRO A 176 -6.61 -8.88 -17.38
N ALA A 177 -6.70 -7.74 -18.08
CA ALA A 177 -7.69 -6.69 -17.80
C ALA A 177 -8.97 -6.90 -18.62
N THR A 178 -10.03 -7.39 -17.97
CA THR A 178 -11.31 -7.71 -18.61
C THR A 178 -12.36 -6.63 -18.32
N PRO A 179 -13.06 -6.09 -19.34
CA PRO A 179 -14.22 -5.22 -19.14
C PRO A 179 -15.31 -5.86 -18.28
N VAL A 180 -15.88 -5.09 -17.35
CA VAL A 180 -16.87 -5.62 -16.39
C VAL A 180 -18.14 -6.12 -17.07
N GLU A 181 -18.48 -5.57 -18.24
CA GLU A 181 -19.64 -5.90 -19.05
C GLU A 181 -19.58 -7.34 -19.57
N HIS A 182 -18.38 -7.93 -19.67
CA HIS A 182 -18.19 -9.34 -20.03
C HIS A 182 -18.35 -10.29 -18.85
N LEU A 183 -18.44 -9.76 -17.62
CA LEU A 183 -18.41 -10.53 -16.37
C LEU A 183 -19.75 -10.48 -15.60
N VAL A 184 -20.69 -9.65 -16.04
CA VAL A 184 -21.98 -9.42 -15.37
C VAL A 184 -23.11 -9.56 -16.38
N ASP A 185 -24.02 -10.49 -16.12
CA ASP A 185 -25.09 -10.85 -17.08
C ASP A 185 -26.18 -9.78 -17.25
N ASN A 186 -26.37 -8.88 -16.28
CA ASN A 186 -27.37 -7.80 -16.33
C ASN A 186 -26.94 -6.60 -15.49
N ILE A 187 -26.63 -5.48 -16.13
CA ILE A 187 -26.51 -4.16 -15.48
C ILE A 187 -27.85 -3.47 -15.67
N ASN A 188 -28.61 -3.27 -14.58
CA ASN A 188 -29.80 -2.45 -14.65
C ASN A 188 -29.38 -0.99 -14.83
N PRO A 189 -29.96 -0.26 -15.81
CA PRO A 189 -29.61 1.13 -16.04
C PRO A 189 -29.93 1.97 -14.79
N VAL A 190 -29.09 2.96 -14.52
CA VAL A 190 -29.29 3.85 -13.37
C VAL A 190 -30.47 4.77 -13.64
N THR A 191 -31.49 4.74 -12.80
CA THR A 191 -32.65 5.64 -12.94
C THR A 191 -32.36 7.02 -12.35
N GLU A 192 -33.08 8.05 -12.79
CA GLU A 192 -33.00 9.39 -12.19
C GLU A 192 -33.33 9.36 -10.67
N ALA A 193 -34.25 8.48 -10.26
CA ALA A 193 -34.58 8.28 -8.84
C ALA A 193 -33.41 7.65 -8.06
N ASP A 194 -32.67 6.70 -8.65
CA ASP A 194 -31.45 6.15 -8.04
C ASP A 194 -30.40 7.25 -7.84
N LEU A 195 -30.22 8.13 -8.83
CA LEU A 195 -29.25 9.23 -8.78
C LEU A 195 -29.60 10.25 -7.70
N GLU A 196 -30.85 10.69 -7.62
CA GLU A 196 -31.27 11.65 -6.59
C GLU A 196 -31.18 11.04 -5.18
N ALA A 197 -31.54 9.76 -5.00
CA ALA A 197 -31.35 9.07 -3.73
C ALA A 197 -29.86 8.96 -3.35
N TRP A 198 -28.99 8.67 -4.32
CA TRP A 198 -27.55 8.62 -4.08
C TRP A 198 -27.00 9.98 -3.67
N LYS A 199 -27.35 11.04 -4.41
CA LYS A 199 -26.99 12.43 -4.10
C LYS A 199 -27.43 12.86 -2.69
N GLU A 200 -28.69 12.60 -2.33
CA GLU A 200 -29.22 12.91 -1.00
C GLU A 200 -28.42 12.19 0.09
N SER A 201 -28.13 10.90 -0.09
CA SER A 201 -27.32 10.12 0.86
C SER A 201 -25.93 10.73 1.09
N LYS A 202 -25.31 11.28 0.03
CA LYS A 202 -23.98 11.90 0.11
C LYS A 202 -24.02 13.26 0.74
N LEU A 203 -25.05 14.06 0.46
CA LEU A 203 -25.26 15.33 1.16
C LEU A 203 -25.47 15.11 2.67
N ILE A 204 -26.25 14.09 3.04
CA ILE A 204 -26.44 13.71 4.45
C ILE A 204 -25.10 13.29 5.06
N TYR A 205 -24.31 12.46 4.39
CA TYR A 205 -22.99 12.07 4.90
C TYR A 205 -22.06 13.28 5.09
N LEU A 206 -21.92 14.15 4.08
CA LEU A 206 -21.05 15.33 4.12
C LEU A 206 -21.45 16.38 5.16
N THR A 207 -22.71 16.39 5.60
CA THR A 207 -23.23 17.34 6.60
C THR A 207 -23.26 16.76 8.01
N ARG A 208 -23.58 15.47 8.15
CA ARG A 208 -23.77 14.82 9.46
C ARG A 208 -22.56 14.05 9.97
N SER A 209 -21.73 13.50 9.09
CA SER A 209 -20.56 12.71 9.48
C SER A 209 -19.48 13.57 10.10
N ASP A 210 -19.05 13.22 11.31
CA ASP A 210 -17.93 13.90 11.97
C ASP A 210 -16.61 13.66 11.24
N TYR A 211 -16.45 12.50 10.59
CA TYR A 211 -15.31 12.24 9.72
C TYR A 211 -15.27 13.25 8.56
N ALA A 212 -16.38 13.40 7.83
CA ALA A 212 -16.47 14.32 6.71
C ALA A 212 -16.29 15.79 7.12
N LYS A 213 -16.76 16.18 8.32
CA LYS A 213 -16.46 17.50 8.89
C LYS A 213 -14.96 17.66 9.15
N SER A 214 -14.32 16.65 9.74
CA SER A 214 -12.89 16.71 10.05
C SER A 214 -11.99 16.84 8.81
N LEU A 215 -12.45 16.37 7.64
CA LEU A 215 -11.73 16.59 6.38
C LEU A 215 -11.65 18.07 6.00
N LYS A 216 -12.66 18.88 6.35
CA LYS A 216 -12.73 20.31 6.01
C LYS A 216 -11.81 21.19 6.85
N GLU A 217 -11.24 20.63 7.92
CA GLU A 217 -10.35 21.31 8.86
C GLU A 217 -8.87 20.97 8.60
N LEU A 218 -8.58 20.19 7.55
CA LEU A 218 -7.22 19.75 7.26
C LEU A 218 -6.34 20.93 6.81
N PRO A 219 -5.12 21.08 7.37
CA PRO A 219 -4.19 22.15 6.98
C PRO A 219 -3.85 22.17 5.49
N VAL A 220 -3.83 21.00 4.84
CA VAL A 220 -3.57 20.86 3.40
C VAL A 220 -4.52 21.70 2.54
N ILE A 221 -5.75 21.94 3.01
CA ILE A 221 -6.75 22.76 2.28
C ILE A 221 -6.21 24.17 2.09
N GLN A 222 -5.73 24.79 3.16
CA GLN A 222 -5.17 26.14 3.09
C GLN A 222 -3.93 26.18 2.20
N GLN A 223 -3.07 25.16 2.32
CA GLN A 223 -1.86 25.05 1.49
C GLN A 223 -2.17 24.94 0.00
N LEU A 224 -3.23 24.21 -0.38
CA LEU A 224 -3.68 24.13 -1.76
C LEU A 224 -4.27 25.46 -2.23
N LEU A 225 -5.13 26.11 -1.43
CA LEU A 225 -5.75 27.39 -1.78
C LEU A 225 -4.72 28.52 -1.96
N GLU A 226 -3.65 28.50 -1.17
CA GLU A 226 -2.55 29.47 -1.21
C GLU A 226 -1.43 29.09 -2.21
N HIS A 227 -1.57 27.95 -2.89
CA HIS A 227 -0.52 27.37 -3.75
C HIS A 227 0.83 27.22 -3.03
N SER A 228 0.80 26.89 -1.74
CA SER A 228 1.95 26.83 -0.83
C SER A 228 2.30 25.42 -0.35
N LEU A 229 1.74 24.38 -0.99
CA LEU A 229 2.04 22.97 -0.67
C LEU A 229 3.58 22.74 -0.71
N PRO A 230 4.20 22.27 0.38
CA PRO A 230 5.65 22.22 0.50
C PRO A 230 6.22 21.01 -0.24
N LEU A 231 6.35 21.15 -1.56
CA LEU A 231 6.88 20.13 -2.44
C LEU A 231 8.39 19.94 -2.26
N TYR A 232 8.82 18.69 -2.19
CA TYR A 232 10.19 18.31 -2.51
C TYR A 232 10.37 18.26 -4.03
N TRP A 233 11.55 18.66 -4.50
CA TRP A 233 11.90 18.57 -5.91
C TRP A 233 13.14 17.70 -6.07
N SER A 234 13.01 16.57 -6.74
CA SER A 234 14.11 15.64 -6.97
C SER A 234 14.01 14.90 -8.30
N ASP A 235 15.03 14.12 -8.63
CA ASP A 235 14.83 13.03 -9.58
C ASP A 235 13.95 11.96 -8.93
N ALA A 236 13.06 11.39 -9.73
CA ALA A 236 12.19 10.30 -9.31
C ALA A 236 12.09 9.29 -10.45
N LYS A 237 12.07 8.00 -10.11
CA LYS A 237 11.97 6.91 -11.08
C LYS A 237 10.90 5.93 -10.67
N LEU A 238 9.89 5.78 -11.52
CA LEU A 238 8.89 4.72 -11.38
C LEU A 238 9.53 3.36 -11.64
N SER A 239 9.18 2.38 -10.82
CA SER A 239 9.48 0.97 -11.03
C SER A 239 8.24 0.13 -10.76
N TYR A 240 7.94 -0.79 -11.67
CA TYR A 240 6.77 -1.66 -11.59
C TYR A 240 7.05 -3.00 -12.27
N ASP A 241 6.24 -4.01 -11.92
CA ASP A 241 6.18 -5.32 -12.58
C ASP A 241 5.37 -5.27 -13.87
N SER A 242 5.68 -6.11 -14.85
CA SER A 242 4.81 -6.34 -16.01
C SER A 242 3.45 -6.92 -15.58
N PRO A 243 2.31 -6.53 -16.19
CA PRO A 243 1.02 -7.18 -15.94
C PRO A 243 1.05 -8.69 -16.23
N ASN A 244 1.91 -9.13 -17.15
CA ASN A 244 2.07 -10.54 -17.49
C ASN A 244 2.79 -11.35 -16.40
N LYS A 245 3.23 -10.75 -15.30
CA LYS A 245 3.71 -11.49 -14.12
C LYS A 245 2.61 -12.40 -13.54
N VAL A 246 1.33 -12.11 -13.80
CA VAL A 246 0.25 -13.02 -13.39
C VAL A 246 0.06 -14.24 -14.30
N ASP A 247 0.64 -14.22 -15.51
CA ASP A 247 0.58 -15.31 -16.48
C ASP A 247 1.50 -16.46 -16.04
N THR A 248 0.89 -17.62 -15.80
CA THR A 248 1.57 -18.84 -15.38
C THR A 248 2.04 -19.72 -16.53
N ASP A 249 1.53 -19.48 -17.74
CA ASP A 249 1.71 -20.36 -18.90
C ASP A 249 2.94 -19.96 -19.73
N ASN A 250 3.39 -18.71 -19.60
CA ASN A 250 4.64 -18.22 -20.19
C ASN A 250 5.67 -17.78 -19.13
N PRO A 251 6.45 -18.70 -18.53
CA PRO A 251 7.52 -18.34 -17.59
C PRO A 251 8.63 -17.47 -18.19
N THR A 252 8.75 -17.38 -19.53
CA THR A 252 9.66 -16.45 -20.21
C THR A 252 9.23 -14.98 -20.11
N ASN A 253 7.96 -14.69 -19.80
CA ASN A 253 7.47 -13.34 -19.48
C ASN A 253 7.94 -12.86 -18.10
N GLN A 254 8.51 -13.75 -17.28
CA GLN A 254 9.22 -13.45 -16.04
C GLN A 254 10.73 -13.31 -16.28
N SER A 255 11.13 -12.81 -17.46
CA SER A 255 12.55 -12.54 -17.74
C SER A 255 13.17 -11.70 -16.61
N ASN A 256 14.40 -12.05 -16.21
CA ASN A 256 15.08 -11.49 -15.04
C ASN A 256 15.12 -9.94 -15.01
N ASP A 257 14.95 -9.20 -16.10
CA ASP A 257 15.03 -7.73 -16.04
C ASP A 257 13.66 -7.04 -15.78
N GLY A 258 12.57 -7.80 -15.81
CA GLY A 258 11.20 -7.26 -15.73
C GLY A 258 10.62 -7.12 -14.32
N LEU A 259 11.13 -7.88 -13.34
CA LEU A 259 10.57 -7.93 -11.99
C LEU A 259 11.02 -6.75 -11.13
N LEU A 260 10.09 -6.19 -10.35
CA LEU A 260 10.38 -5.13 -9.38
C LEU A 260 11.39 -5.60 -8.33
N LEU A 261 11.34 -6.86 -7.92
CA LEU A 261 12.33 -7.48 -7.02
C LEU A 261 13.76 -7.25 -7.53
N HIS A 262 14.02 -7.39 -8.82
CA HIS A 262 15.37 -7.31 -9.37
C HIS A 262 15.85 -5.85 -9.41
N LYS A 263 14.94 -4.90 -9.69
CA LYS A 263 15.22 -3.47 -9.61
C LYS A 263 15.53 -3.06 -8.16
N ILE A 264 14.74 -3.52 -7.19
CA ILE A 264 15.01 -3.30 -5.76
C ILE A 264 16.35 -3.93 -5.37
N SER A 265 16.59 -5.20 -5.74
CA SER A 265 17.85 -5.91 -5.43
C SER A 265 19.07 -5.22 -6.02
N ALA A 266 18.98 -4.67 -7.23
CA ALA A 266 20.05 -3.92 -7.87
C ALA A 266 20.38 -2.63 -7.10
N VAL A 267 19.37 -1.97 -6.53
CA VAL A 267 19.56 -0.80 -5.67
C VAL A 267 20.15 -1.21 -4.32
N LEU A 268 19.62 -2.26 -3.68
CA LEU A 268 20.12 -2.73 -2.38
C LEU A 268 21.57 -3.24 -2.42
N LYS A 269 22.02 -3.77 -3.57
CA LYS A 269 23.42 -4.16 -3.79
C LYS A 269 24.38 -2.97 -3.86
N GLN A 270 23.87 -1.76 -4.08
CA GLN A 270 24.65 -0.52 -4.13
C GLN A 270 24.66 0.21 -2.78
N THR A 271 23.98 -0.31 -1.76
CA THR A 271 23.96 0.27 -0.42
C THR A 271 25.36 0.24 0.19
N GLU A 272 25.83 1.39 0.69
CA GLU A 272 27.17 1.50 1.28
C GLU A 272 27.16 1.71 2.80
N LYS A 273 26.11 2.35 3.35
CA LYS A 273 26.09 2.86 4.72
C LYS A 273 24.90 2.36 5.53
N SER A 274 23.69 2.50 5.00
CA SER A 274 22.48 2.21 5.78
C SER A 274 21.30 1.76 4.92
N LEU A 275 20.46 0.91 5.52
CA LEU A 275 19.22 0.44 4.93
C LEU A 275 18.13 0.40 6.00
N LEU A 276 17.11 1.23 5.85
CA LEU A 276 15.87 1.15 6.62
C LEU A 276 14.79 0.48 5.78
N ILE A 277 14.22 -0.62 6.29
CA ILE A 277 13.11 -1.34 5.70
C ILE A 277 11.88 -1.19 6.57
N ILE A 278 10.79 -0.70 5.99
CA ILE A 278 9.47 -0.65 6.60
C ILE A 278 8.54 -1.46 5.72
N SER A 279 8.01 -2.55 6.28
CA SER A 279 7.08 -3.43 5.56
C SER A 279 6.14 -4.09 6.56
N PRO A 280 4.81 -4.12 6.33
CA PRO A 280 3.89 -4.82 7.22
C PRO A 280 4.16 -6.32 7.28
N TYR A 281 4.62 -6.85 6.14
CA TYR A 281 4.94 -8.25 5.93
C TYR A 281 6.42 -8.31 5.53
N PHE A 282 7.24 -8.78 6.45
CA PHE A 282 8.68 -8.93 6.25
C PHE A 282 9.04 -10.41 6.35
N VAL A 283 9.00 -11.11 5.21
CA VAL A 283 9.35 -12.52 5.10
C VAL A 283 10.45 -12.63 4.06
N PRO A 284 11.70 -12.23 4.38
CA PRO A 284 12.79 -12.42 3.46
C PRO A 284 12.93 -13.92 3.16
N THR A 285 13.15 -14.26 1.89
CA THR A 285 13.56 -15.61 1.50
C THR A 285 14.83 -16.00 2.27
N GLU A 286 15.17 -17.28 2.30
CA GLU A 286 16.40 -17.71 2.97
C GLU A 286 17.65 -16.99 2.43
N ASP A 287 17.76 -16.86 1.12
CA ASP A 287 18.86 -16.15 0.48
C ASP A 287 18.80 -14.64 0.75
N GLY A 288 17.60 -14.05 0.77
CA GLY A 288 17.41 -12.65 1.15
C GLY A 288 17.84 -12.36 2.59
N ALA A 289 17.49 -13.24 3.53
CA ALA A 289 17.89 -13.12 4.94
C ALA A 289 19.41 -13.27 5.10
N LYS A 290 20.03 -14.21 4.38
CA LYS A 290 21.50 -14.36 4.36
C LYS A 290 22.18 -13.14 3.75
N ALA A 291 21.63 -12.56 2.68
CA ALA A 291 22.17 -11.36 2.06
C ALA A 291 22.11 -10.14 2.99
N LEU A 292 20.99 -9.93 3.69
CA LEU A 292 20.87 -8.89 4.72
C LEU A 292 21.86 -9.12 5.87
N ALA A 293 21.97 -10.37 6.34
CA ALA A 293 22.89 -10.71 7.41
C ALA A 293 24.36 -10.47 7.01
N GLU A 294 24.74 -10.81 5.79
CA GLU A 294 26.09 -10.56 5.29
C GLU A 294 26.38 -9.06 5.14
N ALA A 295 25.44 -8.29 4.58
CA ALA A 295 25.54 -6.85 4.49
C ALA A 295 25.72 -6.18 5.87
N ALA A 296 24.97 -6.63 6.89
CA ALA A 296 25.11 -6.13 8.25
C ALA A 296 26.49 -6.45 8.85
N ARG A 297 27.03 -7.66 8.64
CA ARG A 297 28.39 -8.02 9.08
C ARG A 297 29.48 -7.23 8.37
N GLN A 298 29.22 -6.80 7.14
CA GLN A 298 30.12 -5.93 6.36
C GLN A 298 30.05 -4.45 6.81
N GLY A 299 29.20 -4.12 7.78
CA GLY A 299 29.14 -2.80 8.42
C GLY A 299 28.02 -1.89 7.92
N ILE A 300 27.10 -2.39 7.08
CA ILE A 300 25.90 -1.64 6.68
C ILE A 300 24.94 -1.60 7.88
N ASP A 301 24.48 -0.41 8.25
CA ASP A 301 23.47 -0.25 9.31
C ASP A 301 22.07 -0.59 8.79
N ILE A 302 21.60 -1.81 9.11
CA ILE A 302 20.30 -2.30 8.66
C ILE A 302 19.29 -2.25 9.80
N THR A 303 18.19 -1.54 9.57
CA THR A 303 17.02 -1.50 10.46
C THR A 303 15.79 -2.01 9.73
N VAL A 304 15.03 -2.90 10.37
CA VAL A 304 13.76 -3.41 9.86
C VAL A 304 12.65 -3.10 10.86
N ILE A 305 11.56 -2.54 10.35
CA ILE A 305 10.33 -2.25 11.09
C ILE A 305 9.19 -3.05 10.44
N THR A 306 8.56 -3.92 11.23
CA THR A 306 7.47 -4.81 10.79
C THR A 306 6.40 -4.94 11.87
N ASN A 307 5.26 -5.53 11.55
CA ASN A 307 4.23 -5.82 12.55
C ASN A 307 4.68 -6.91 13.54
N SER A 308 4.31 -6.77 14.81
CA SER A 308 4.38 -7.87 15.79
C SER A 308 3.30 -8.90 15.52
N LEU A 309 3.37 -10.08 16.13
CA LEU A 309 2.32 -11.09 15.98
C LEU A 309 0.93 -10.57 16.41
N ALA A 310 0.89 -9.67 17.39
CA ALA A 310 -0.34 -9.08 17.89
C ALA A 310 -0.93 -8.00 16.97
N SER A 311 -0.08 -7.27 16.23
CA SER A 311 -0.50 -6.19 15.30
C SER A 311 -0.64 -6.66 13.85
N ASN A 312 -0.29 -7.91 13.57
CA ASN A 312 -0.36 -8.54 12.25
C ASN A 312 -1.76 -9.16 12.02
N ASP A 313 -2.33 -8.90 10.86
CA ASP A 313 -3.61 -9.44 10.41
C ASP A 313 -3.49 -10.82 9.74
N VAL A 314 -2.26 -11.24 9.38
CA VAL A 314 -1.95 -12.52 8.75
C VAL A 314 -0.91 -13.30 9.56
N PHE A 315 -1.37 -14.11 10.53
CA PHE A 315 -0.48 -14.85 11.44
C PHE A 315 0.50 -15.79 10.72
N SER A 316 0.18 -16.26 9.51
CA SER A 316 1.06 -17.15 8.73
C SER A 316 2.31 -16.44 8.21
N VAL A 317 2.18 -15.16 7.85
CA VAL A 317 3.32 -14.32 7.47
C VAL A 317 4.27 -14.18 8.66
N HIS A 318 3.72 -13.91 9.86
CA HIS A 318 4.53 -13.81 11.08
C HIS A 318 5.26 -15.13 11.41
N GLY A 319 4.57 -16.27 11.25
CA GLY A 319 5.17 -17.60 11.47
C GLY A 319 6.42 -17.86 10.62
N TRP A 320 6.44 -17.38 9.38
CA TRP A 320 7.59 -17.52 8.48
C TRP A 320 8.68 -16.49 8.74
N TYR A 321 8.31 -15.24 8.98
CA TYR A 321 9.22 -14.20 9.47
C TYR A 321 9.98 -14.65 10.73
N ALA A 322 9.29 -15.28 11.69
CA ALA A 322 9.84 -15.71 12.96
C ALA A 322 11.09 -16.60 12.83
N LYS A 323 11.17 -17.40 11.76
CA LYS A 323 12.32 -18.27 11.46
C LYS A 323 13.58 -17.50 11.06
N ARG A 324 13.43 -16.29 10.55
CA ARG A 324 14.54 -15.47 10.01
C ARG A 324 15.11 -14.51 11.05
N ARG A 325 14.40 -14.26 12.15
CA ARG A 325 14.81 -13.27 13.18
C ARG A 325 16.18 -13.55 13.79
N LYS A 326 16.48 -14.80 14.14
CA LYS A 326 17.73 -15.13 14.85
C LYS A 326 18.97 -14.82 14.01
N ILE A 327 18.99 -15.22 12.73
CA ILE A 327 20.12 -14.93 11.83
C ILE A 327 20.28 -13.41 11.60
N LEU A 328 19.17 -12.67 11.50
CA LEU A 328 19.21 -11.22 11.33
C LEU A 328 19.77 -10.54 12.59
N LEU A 329 19.23 -10.85 13.77
CA LEU A 329 19.70 -10.26 15.03
C LEU A 329 21.16 -10.60 15.32
N ASP A 330 21.57 -11.85 15.13
CA ASP A 330 22.96 -12.32 15.33
C ASP A 330 23.96 -11.60 14.42
N SER A 331 23.52 -11.18 13.22
CA SER A 331 24.35 -10.44 12.27
C SER A 331 24.44 -8.93 12.53
N GLY A 332 23.69 -8.40 13.50
CA GLY A 332 23.66 -6.97 13.82
C GLY A 332 22.50 -6.19 13.18
N VAL A 333 21.58 -6.85 12.46
CA VAL A 333 20.36 -6.20 11.96
C VAL A 333 19.47 -5.80 13.13
N LYS A 334 19.02 -4.55 13.15
CA LYS A 334 18.11 -4.01 14.17
C LYS A 334 16.67 -4.34 13.77
N LEU A 335 15.97 -5.11 14.60
CA LEU A 335 14.57 -5.47 14.37
C LEU A 335 13.65 -4.75 15.35
N TYR A 336 12.61 -4.12 14.82
CA TYR A 336 11.54 -3.47 15.56
C TYR A 336 10.19 -4.02 15.13
N GLU A 337 9.38 -4.45 16.10
CA GLU A 337 8.04 -4.98 15.89
C GLU A 337 6.98 -4.05 16.47
N VAL A 338 6.03 -3.59 15.64
CA VAL A 338 5.01 -2.61 16.04
C VAL A 338 4.07 -3.17 17.11
N LYS A 339 3.81 -2.37 18.15
CA LYS A 339 2.92 -2.71 19.27
C LYS A 339 1.45 -2.54 18.85
N VAL A 340 0.56 -3.26 19.53
CA VAL A 340 -0.87 -2.93 19.48
C VAL A 340 -1.12 -1.78 20.47
N GLU A 341 -1.19 -0.54 19.98
CA GLU A 341 -1.50 0.60 20.84
C GLU A 341 -2.95 0.52 21.34
N ARG A 342 -3.13 0.28 22.65
CA ARG A 342 -4.45 0.25 23.29
C ARG A 342 -4.94 1.64 23.70
N GLU A 343 -4.10 2.54 24.20
CA GLU A 343 -4.50 3.89 24.65
C GLU A 343 -3.30 4.86 24.74
N LEU A 344 -2.95 5.58 23.67
CA LEU A 344 -2.04 6.74 23.75
C LEU A 344 -2.60 7.93 22.94
N ASP A 345 -2.34 9.14 23.46
CA ASP A 345 -2.92 10.42 23.02
C ASP A 345 -2.69 10.76 21.54
N LYS A 346 -3.75 11.32 20.95
CA LYS A 346 -4.03 11.55 19.51
C LYS A 346 -3.09 12.48 18.73
N LYS A 347 -1.95 12.94 19.26
CA LYS A 347 -1.28 14.14 18.72
C LYS A 347 0.01 13.96 17.94
N HIS A 348 0.72 12.84 18.00
CA HIS A 348 2.06 12.74 17.36
C HIS A 348 2.44 11.34 16.85
N SER A 349 1.53 10.63 16.19
CA SER A 349 1.88 9.38 15.49
C SER A 349 2.06 9.65 14.00
N TRP A 350 3.27 9.44 13.49
CA TRP A 350 3.55 9.40 12.05
C TRP A 350 2.88 8.20 11.35
N LEU A 351 2.33 7.27 12.12
CA LEU A 351 1.64 6.05 11.67
C LEU A 351 0.12 6.10 11.86
N GLY A 352 -0.48 7.26 12.20
CA GLY A 352 -1.93 7.34 12.46
C GLY A 352 -2.30 6.99 13.92
N SER A 353 -3.55 7.17 14.30
CA SER A 353 -4.02 7.19 15.70
C SER A 353 -4.81 5.94 16.12
N SER A 354 -4.44 5.32 17.25
CA SER A 354 -5.12 4.19 17.93
C SER A 354 -5.23 2.87 17.15
N ARG A 355 -4.87 1.74 17.80
CA ARG A 355 -4.82 0.38 17.22
C ARG A 355 -4.26 0.36 15.79
N THR A 356 -3.10 0.99 15.63
CA THR A 356 -2.44 1.14 14.34
C THR A 356 -1.68 -0.11 13.95
N SER A 357 -2.00 -0.67 12.79
CA SER A 357 -1.17 -1.69 12.15
C SER A 357 -0.28 -0.99 11.12
N LEU A 358 1.02 -1.32 11.11
CA LEU A 358 1.91 -0.83 10.06
C LEU A 358 1.41 -1.36 8.73
N HIS A 359 1.37 -0.50 7.71
CA HIS A 359 1.05 -0.88 6.33
C HIS A 359 1.94 -0.17 5.30
N ALA A 360 2.78 0.78 5.72
CA ALA A 360 3.76 1.42 4.86
C ALA A 360 4.73 0.42 4.24
N LYS A 361 5.03 0.59 2.94
CA LYS A 361 6.11 -0.13 2.24
C LYS A 361 7.15 0.86 1.76
N VAL A 362 8.11 1.13 2.63
CA VAL A 362 9.11 2.18 2.45
C VAL A 362 10.50 1.61 2.66
N PHE A 363 11.41 1.92 1.74
CA PHE A 363 12.83 1.62 1.90
C PHE A 363 13.64 2.91 1.84
N ILE A 364 14.52 3.16 2.80
CA ILE A 364 15.45 4.29 2.77
C ILE A 364 16.88 3.75 2.71
N ILE A 365 17.61 4.17 1.68
CA ILE A 365 18.97 3.70 1.40
C ILE A 365 19.93 4.89 1.52
N ASP A 366 20.97 4.69 2.33
CA ASP A 366 22.08 5.62 2.55
C ASP A 366 21.66 7.06 2.89
N GLN A 367 20.51 7.23 3.57
CA GLN A 367 19.90 8.52 3.91
C GLN A 367 19.71 9.44 2.69
N TYR A 368 19.53 8.85 1.52
CA TYR A 368 19.54 9.58 0.25
C TYR A 368 18.36 9.20 -0.65
N LYS A 369 18.17 7.89 -0.86
CA LYS A 369 17.18 7.36 -1.81
C LYS A 369 16.05 6.70 -1.05
N THR A 370 14.82 7.13 -1.33
CA THR A 370 13.62 6.56 -0.69
C THR A 370 12.73 5.89 -1.73
N PHE A 371 12.37 4.63 -1.49
CA PHE A 371 11.32 3.93 -2.22
C PHE A 371 10.00 4.06 -1.46
N VAL A 372 8.93 4.41 -2.17
CA VAL A 372 7.55 4.35 -1.67
C VAL A 372 6.69 3.63 -2.70
N GLY A 373 5.92 2.64 -2.29
CA GLY A 373 5.09 1.86 -3.21
C GLY A 373 4.24 0.80 -2.53
N SER A 374 3.91 -0.24 -3.28
CA SER A 374 3.03 -1.34 -2.86
C SER A 374 3.78 -2.60 -2.44
N TYR A 375 5.08 -2.71 -2.76
CA TYR A 375 5.91 -3.90 -2.61
C TYR A 375 6.20 -4.26 -1.14
N ASN A 376 5.61 -5.35 -0.64
CA ASN A 376 6.00 -5.90 0.66
C ASN A 376 7.29 -6.72 0.51
N PHE A 377 8.10 -6.80 1.57
CA PHE A 377 9.32 -7.59 1.56
C PHE A 377 9.04 -9.09 1.81
N ASP A 378 8.28 -9.72 0.92
CA ASP A 378 7.83 -11.11 1.01
C ASP A 378 7.89 -11.86 -0.34
N PRO A 379 7.81 -13.21 -0.35
CA PRO A 379 7.84 -14.00 -1.57
C PRO A 379 6.66 -13.73 -2.50
N ARG A 380 5.48 -13.40 -1.97
CA ARG A 380 4.30 -13.07 -2.77
C ARG A 380 4.51 -11.81 -3.61
N SER A 381 5.03 -10.72 -3.05
CA SER A 381 5.34 -9.49 -3.78
C SER A 381 6.48 -9.73 -4.77
N ALA A 382 7.45 -10.56 -4.41
CA ALA A 382 8.54 -10.95 -5.31
C ALA A 382 8.04 -11.69 -6.56
N TYR A 383 7.19 -12.69 -6.41
CA TYR A 383 6.94 -13.67 -7.48
C TYR A 383 5.49 -13.78 -7.96
N LEU A 384 4.50 -13.39 -7.16
CA LEU A 384 3.08 -13.63 -7.43
C LEU A 384 2.31 -12.36 -7.76
N ASN A 385 2.33 -11.39 -6.84
CA ASN A 385 1.62 -10.13 -7.01
C ASN A 385 2.39 -9.21 -7.95
N THR A 386 1.67 -8.41 -8.73
CA THR A 386 2.29 -7.28 -9.44
C THR A 386 2.36 -6.07 -8.53
N GLU A 387 3.50 -5.40 -8.52
CA GLU A 387 3.78 -4.29 -7.61
C GLU A 387 4.26 -3.05 -8.38
N MET A 388 4.18 -1.89 -7.74
CA MET A 388 4.78 -0.64 -8.23
C MET A 388 5.30 0.23 -7.09
N GLY A 389 6.17 1.17 -7.42
CA GLY A 389 6.60 2.23 -6.51
C GLY A 389 7.55 3.20 -7.20
N VAL A 390 7.85 4.29 -6.52
CA VAL A 390 8.80 5.31 -7.01
C VAL A 390 9.98 5.37 -6.07
N PHE A 391 11.18 5.42 -6.67
CA PHE A 391 12.39 5.86 -6.00
C PHE A 391 12.50 7.38 -6.15
N VAL A 392 12.64 8.10 -5.04
CA VAL A 392 12.95 9.53 -5.01
C VAL A 392 14.35 9.76 -4.45
N ASP A 393 15.11 10.62 -5.13
CA ASP A 393 16.52 10.92 -4.81
C ASP A 393 16.60 12.23 -4.04
N SER A 394 16.16 12.22 -2.79
CA SER A 394 16.00 13.40 -1.95
C SER A 394 16.57 13.17 -0.55
N PRO A 395 17.82 13.61 -0.29
CA PRO A 395 18.43 13.47 1.04
C PRO A 395 17.63 14.19 2.13
N GLN A 396 17.07 15.36 1.81
CA GLN A 396 16.22 16.09 2.75
C GLN A 396 14.99 15.27 3.17
N PHE A 397 14.31 14.64 2.21
CA PHE A 397 13.14 13.81 2.51
C PHE A 397 13.52 12.54 3.28
N ALA A 398 14.62 11.89 2.89
CA ALA A 398 15.14 10.70 3.56
C ALA A 398 15.48 11.01 5.04
N GLU A 399 16.23 12.07 5.29
CA GLU A 399 16.61 12.49 6.65
C GLU A 399 15.37 12.82 7.50
N GLN A 400 14.44 13.63 6.99
CA GLN A 400 13.22 13.99 7.73
C GLN A 400 12.37 12.77 8.06
N THR A 401 12.27 11.83 7.11
CA THR A 401 11.51 10.59 7.32
C THR A 401 12.17 9.71 8.39
N GLU A 402 13.49 9.51 8.33
CA GLU A 402 14.22 8.73 9.35
C GLU A 402 14.14 9.37 10.75
N GLN A 403 14.22 10.70 10.85
CA GLN A 403 14.08 11.43 12.12
C GLN A 403 12.69 11.26 12.73
N ALA A 404 11.64 11.36 11.91
CA ALA A 404 10.27 11.14 12.34
C ALA A 404 10.06 9.71 12.85
N ILE A 405 10.57 8.72 12.11
CA ILE A 405 10.50 7.30 12.49
C ILE A 405 11.24 7.05 13.79
N SER A 406 12.51 7.48 13.87
CA SER A 406 13.37 7.27 15.04
C SER A 406 12.75 7.83 16.33
N SER A 407 12.07 8.98 16.22
CA SER A 407 11.39 9.63 17.34
C SER A 407 10.20 8.82 17.87
N ALA A 408 9.54 8.07 16.99
CA ALA A 408 8.35 7.29 17.31
C ALA A 408 8.64 5.82 17.63
N LEU A 409 9.73 5.25 17.11
CA LEU A 409 10.10 3.84 17.30
C LEU A 409 10.03 3.41 18.77
N LYS A 410 10.64 4.20 19.66
CA LYS A 410 10.68 3.89 21.10
C LYS A 410 9.29 3.67 21.69
N ARG A 411 8.31 4.47 21.27
CA ARG A 411 6.94 4.44 21.79
C ARG A 411 6.11 3.33 21.17
N THR A 412 6.22 3.20 19.85
CA THR A 412 5.31 2.42 19.02
C THR A 412 5.77 0.99 18.75
N THR A 413 7.01 0.61 19.13
CA THR A 413 7.58 -0.70 18.79
C THR A 413 8.24 -1.41 19.97
N TYR A 414 8.24 -2.73 19.92
CA TYR A 414 9.19 -3.56 20.67
C TYR A 414 10.50 -3.64 19.88
N ARG A 415 11.61 -3.38 20.55
CA ARG A 415 12.94 -3.64 20.01
C ARG A 415 13.35 -5.06 20.34
N LEU A 416 13.71 -5.84 19.34
CA LEU A 416 14.16 -7.21 19.55
C LEU A 416 15.67 -7.24 19.83
N LYS A 417 16.09 -8.21 20.64
CA LYS A 417 17.50 -8.52 20.90
C LYS A 417 17.66 -10.02 21.15
N LEU A 418 18.89 -10.50 21.08
CA LEU A 418 19.25 -11.80 21.66
C LEU A 418 19.64 -11.59 23.12
N ASP A 419 19.17 -12.47 24.00
CA ASP A 419 19.62 -12.52 25.40
C ASP A 419 20.95 -13.30 25.54
N ASN A 420 21.37 -13.55 26.79
CA ASN A 420 22.63 -14.22 27.08
C ASN A 420 22.67 -15.69 26.62
N ASP A 421 21.51 -16.32 26.47
CA ASP A 421 21.36 -17.71 26.02
C ASP A 421 21.18 -17.78 24.50
N GLY A 422 21.13 -16.62 23.82
CA GLY A 422 20.91 -16.50 22.39
C GLY A 422 19.45 -16.67 21.99
N ASP A 423 18.52 -16.51 22.93
CA ASP A 423 17.08 -16.52 22.70
C ASP A 423 16.57 -15.10 22.43
N ILE A 424 15.46 -15.01 21.69
CA ILE A 424 14.89 -13.71 21.29
C ILE A 424 14.14 -13.12 22.48
N ALA A 425 14.44 -11.86 22.78
CA ALA A 425 13.71 -11.06 23.75
C ALA A 425 13.17 -9.78 23.12
N TRP A 426 11.96 -9.40 23.51
CA TRP A 426 11.32 -8.14 23.12
C TRP A 426 11.49 -7.13 24.24
N VAL A 427 11.98 -5.94 23.92
CA VAL A 427 12.19 -4.85 24.88
C VAL A 427 11.26 -3.70 24.53
N ASP A 428 10.45 -3.29 25.50
CA ASP A 428 9.72 -2.03 25.43
C ASP A 428 10.63 -0.90 25.92
N ASP A 429 11.08 -0.04 24.99
CA ASP A 429 12.02 1.05 25.31
C ASP A 429 11.39 2.18 26.16
N VAL A 430 10.06 2.24 26.29
CA VAL A 430 9.38 3.20 27.19
C VAL A 430 9.34 2.68 28.62
N THR A 431 8.90 1.43 28.79
CA THR A 431 8.69 0.86 30.13
C THR A 431 9.93 0.15 30.68
N GLY A 432 10.91 -0.14 29.82
CA GLY A 432 12.08 -0.97 30.14
C GLY A 432 11.74 -2.45 30.31
N LYS A 433 10.48 -2.86 30.10
CA LYS A 433 10.04 -4.23 30.29
C LYS A 433 10.58 -5.13 29.19
N GLN A 434 11.09 -6.28 29.59
CA GLN A 434 11.52 -7.35 28.68
C GLN A 434 10.50 -8.49 28.69
N TYR A 435 10.24 -9.06 27.52
CA TYR A 435 9.41 -10.23 27.32
C TYR A 435 10.26 -11.34 26.68
N ASP A 436 10.05 -12.57 27.13
CA ASP A 436 10.68 -13.80 26.66
C ASP A 436 9.82 -14.54 25.60
N THR A 437 8.63 -14.01 25.34
CA THR A 437 7.68 -14.54 24.37
C THR A 437 6.93 -13.41 23.68
N GLU A 438 6.34 -13.69 22.50
CA GLU A 438 5.57 -12.73 21.70
C GLU A 438 4.58 -11.91 22.55
N PRO A 439 4.83 -10.60 22.76
CA PRO A 439 4.00 -9.76 23.62
C PRO A 439 2.57 -9.61 23.11
N ASP A 440 1.61 -9.34 24.00
CA ASP A 440 0.20 -9.06 23.66
C ASP A 440 -0.54 -10.15 22.87
N THR A 441 -0.04 -11.39 22.87
CA THR A 441 -0.64 -12.51 22.15
C THR A 441 -1.23 -13.59 23.06
N SER A 442 -2.24 -14.31 22.56
CA SER A 442 -2.74 -15.52 23.20
C SER A 442 -1.84 -16.73 22.90
N ILE A 443 -1.89 -17.76 23.75
CA ILE A 443 -1.17 -19.03 23.51
C ILE A 443 -1.59 -19.65 22.17
N TRP A 444 -2.88 -19.60 21.84
CA TRP A 444 -3.42 -20.16 20.60
C TRP A 444 -2.94 -19.44 19.35
N LEU A 445 -2.83 -18.10 19.41
CA LEU A 445 -2.30 -17.31 18.30
C LEU A 445 -0.82 -17.65 18.05
N ARG A 446 -0.02 -17.77 19.12
CA ARG A 446 1.38 -18.20 19.04
C ARG A 446 1.54 -19.60 18.45
N PHE A 447 0.72 -20.55 18.90
CA PHE A 447 0.71 -21.91 18.37
C PHE A 447 0.33 -21.92 16.88
N GLY A 448 -0.69 -21.16 16.47
CA GLY A 448 -1.10 -21.04 15.06
C GLY A 448 0.01 -20.47 14.17
N ALA A 449 0.68 -19.40 14.61
CA ALA A 449 1.83 -18.82 13.91
C ALA A 449 2.98 -19.84 13.79
N TRP A 450 3.37 -20.50 14.88
CA TRP A 450 4.39 -21.54 14.85
C TRP A 450 4.03 -22.69 13.89
N PHE A 451 2.80 -23.20 13.98
CA PHE A 451 2.32 -24.31 13.14
C PHE A 451 2.31 -23.93 11.65
N SER A 452 1.86 -22.71 11.33
CA SER A 452 1.88 -22.22 9.94
C SER A 452 3.30 -22.13 9.35
N GLY A 453 4.30 -21.88 10.19
CA GLY A 453 5.70 -21.91 9.81
C GLY A 453 6.14 -23.31 9.38
N LEU A 454 5.50 -24.39 9.81
CA LEU A 454 5.87 -25.76 9.39
C LEU A 454 5.27 -26.15 8.03
N LEU A 455 4.21 -25.48 7.60
CA LEU A 455 3.51 -25.79 6.35
C LEU A 455 4.31 -25.25 5.15
N PRO A 456 4.42 -25.99 4.02
CA PRO A 456 5.22 -25.58 2.85
C PRO A 456 4.55 -24.48 2.01
N ILE A 457 4.25 -23.34 2.64
CA ILE A 457 3.46 -22.24 2.07
C ILE A 457 4.26 -20.94 1.88
N GLU A 458 5.54 -20.88 2.27
CA GLU A 458 6.39 -19.67 2.17
C GLU A 458 6.31 -18.98 0.80
N LYS A 459 6.36 -19.75 -0.28
CA LYS A 459 6.30 -19.25 -1.66
C LYS A 459 4.98 -18.56 -2.04
N HIS A 460 3.95 -18.67 -1.19
CA HIS A 460 2.62 -18.10 -1.39
C HIS A 460 2.28 -16.95 -0.44
N LEU A 461 3.15 -16.70 0.55
CA LEU A 461 2.96 -15.70 1.61
C LEU A 461 3.44 -14.32 1.20
#